data_AF-A0A957SXG1-F1
#
_entry.id   AF-A0A957SXG1-F1
#
_cell.length_a   1.000
_cell.length_b   1.000
_cell.length_c   1.000
_cell.angle_alpha   90.00
_cell.angle_beta   90.00
_cell.angle_gamma   90.00
#
_symmetry.space_group_name_H-M   'P 1'
#
loop_
_entity.id
_entity.type
_entity.pdbx_description
1 polymer ?
#
loop_
_entity_poly.entity_id
_entity_poly.type
_entity_poly.pdbx_seq_one_letter_code
_entity_poly.pdbx_strand_id
1 'polypeptide(L)'
;PFFSGNRYPSRYSVMLMLCIAVLAAVGLTYLLSRLSLSRLSVSRHALSRSLLVLVSGLFLVEHLAVPMPLSDFRIPALYERLAATPGDFTLLELPTGWRNGARVMGKSDILIMMQQWYQTAHGKRRLGGNTSRNPLYKFQYFSDAPLIGDLIALMNATPSADPNQNELPRQVEASFDELVARNRAVAPTVLDFLGVHYVTVHVEKTPPLLQRFVAEVLPLTLIEQWQGTDWSGAPATIDLYAVTPQPVQPQWSIELAATTSTLYLAEGWATLPWQGVRYATRPCATLLLDLPTHPGQLTLQLAEPATPTSATLNGASLPVGSPESPSTAAVNFTADQADALVDRFTLCADTATPLTALATPPIAEGWPIGGTGAAVAADLFARSAGSDVGNFAQILRNGEPVMPTARGYNLAAFDPAGALLATATFDTHLTATSGAALAAWVAALPAGSVVAGAVMDEASNALDDGAVQALAALGVATDLRGRFRWSHAFIGVKGAPPGSAIEQLSLLQPATVAVGVAVDAPTIYLGIRKVDYQMTD
;
A
#
# COMPACT_ATOMS: atom_id res chain seq x y z
N PRO A 1 -7.25 9.27 22.76
CA PRO A 1 -8.58 9.89 22.52
C PRO A 1 -8.56 11.42 22.35
N PHE A 2 -7.78 12.19 23.12
CA PHE A 2 -7.84 13.67 23.09
C PHE A 2 -6.99 14.36 22.00
N PHE A 3 -6.09 13.65 21.30
CA PHE A 3 -5.15 14.25 20.33
C PHE A 3 -5.14 13.61 18.93
N SER A 4 -6.15 12.83 18.56
CA SER A 4 -6.26 12.34 17.16
C SER A 4 -6.49 13.47 16.15
N GLY A 5 -6.93 14.65 16.61
CA GLY A 5 -7.03 15.88 15.81
C GLY A 5 -5.69 16.62 15.58
N ASN A 6 -4.61 16.21 16.26
CA ASN A 6 -3.30 16.84 16.23
C ASN A 6 -2.36 16.26 15.14
N ARG A 7 -2.92 15.79 14.03
CA ARG A 7 -2.15 15.22 12.89
C ARG A 7 -1.28 16.25 12.17
N TYR A 8 -1.60 17.52 12.30
CA TYR A 8 -0.87 18.63 11.69
C TYR A 8 -0.51 19.63 12.78
N PRO A 9 0.68 19.49 13.42
CA PRO A 9 1.16 20.46 14.41
C PRO A 9 1.15 21.90 13.87
N SER A 10 1.27 22.06 12.55
CA SER A 10 1.12 23.35 11.85
C SER A 10 -0.22 24.04 12.09
N ARG A 11 -1.29 23.35 12.51
CA ARG A 11 -2.57 23.99 12.89
C ARG A 11 -2.44 24.87 14.14
N TYR A 12 -1.47 24.57 15.00
CA TYR A 12 -1.14 25.41 16.15
C TYR A 12 -0.27 26.60 15.78
N SER A 13 0.18 26.72 14.52
CA SER A 13 0.95 27.88 14.06
C SER A 13 0.20 29.18 14.28
N VAL A 14 -1.11 29.23 14.09
CA VAL A 14 -1.91 30.45 14.33
C VAL A 14 -1.84 30.87 15.80
N MET A 15 -1.93 29.91 16.73
CA MET A 15 -1.84 30.17 18.17
C MET A 15 -0.42 30.58 18.58
N LEU A 16 0.59 29.89 18.03
CA LEU A 16 1.99 30.22 18.24
C LEU A 16 2.32 31.62 17.71
N MET A 17 1.86 31.94 16.50
CA MET A 17 2.02 33.25 15.87
C MET A 17 1.35 34.34 16.68
N LEU A 18 0.16 34.10 17.24
CA LEU A 18 -0.50 35.05 18.14
C LEU A 18 0.34 35.30 19.41
N CYS A 19 0.85 34.24 20.05
CA CYS A 19 1.73 34.37 21.21
C CYS A 19 3.02 35.14 20.89
N ILE A 20 3.66 34.82 19.76
CA ILE A 20 4.88 35.51 19.29
C ILE A 20 4.58 36.97 18.96
N ALA A 21 3.44 37.28 18.35
CA ALA A 21 3.04 38.65 18.02
C ALA A 21 2.89 39.51 19.30
N VAL A 22 2.29 38.96 20.36
CA VAL A 22 2.18 39.65 21.67
C VAL A 22 3.56 39.86 22.27
N LEU A 23 4.43 38.85 22.26
CA LEU A 23 5.80 38.97 22.77
C LEU A 23 6.64 39.98 21.98
N ALA A 24 6.48 40.03 20.65
CA ALA A 24 7.13 41.00 19.79
C ALA A 24 6.67 42.43 20.10
N ALA A 25 5.37 42.63 20.35
CA ALA A 25 4.83 43.94 20.77
C ALA A 25 5.39 44.40 22.13
N VAL A 26 5.51 43.48 23.09
CA VAL A 26 6.13 43.77 24.40
C VAL A 26 7.62 44.10 24.23
N GLY A 27 8.35 43.33 23.43
CA GLY A 27 9.77 43.58 23.12
C GLY A 27 10.00 44.93 22.46
N LEU A 28 9.14 45.30 21.50
CA LEU A 28 9.16 46.61 20.86
C LEU A 28 8.90 47.74 21.87
N THR A 29 7.93 47.55 22.77
CA THR A 29 7.63 48.51 23.85
C THR A 29 8.83 48.68 24.79
N TYR A 30 9.48 47.59 25.17
CA TYR A 30 10.67 47.61 26.01
C TYR A 30 11.83 48.35 25.33
N LEU A 31 12.13 48.05 24.06
CA LEU A 31 13.18 48.73 23.30
C LEU A 31 12.91 50.24 23.19
N LEU A 32 11.68 50.62 22.86
CA LEU A 32 11.24 52.02 22.83
C LEU A 32 11.41 52.73 24.18
N SER A 33 11.21 52.02 25.30
CA SER A 33 11.40 52.57 26.64
C SER A 33 12.89 52.82 27.01
N ARG A 34 13.81 52.08 26.39
CA ARG A 34 15.26 52.14 26.66
C ARG A 34 16.03 53.13 25.78
N LEU A 35 15.43 53.62 24.69
CA LEU A 35 16.03 54.62 23.81
C LEU A 35 16.11 55.98 24.54
N SER A 36 17.31 56.34 25.02
CA SER A 36 17.58 57.65 25.63
C SER A 36 17.69 58.73 24.56
N LEU A 37 16.65 59.57 24.45
CA LEU A 37 16.55 60.64 23.45
C LEU A 37 17.23 61.96 23.86
N SER A 38 18.11 61.95 24.86
CA SER A 38 18.76 63.17 25.36
C SER A 38 19.72 63.84 24.35
N ARG A 39 20.03 63.20 23.21
CA ARG A 39 20.94 63.72 22.18
C ARG A 39 20.28 64.06 20.83
N LEU A 40 18.98 63.79 20.65
CA LEU A 40 18.27 64.03 19.39
C LEU A 40 17.12 65.01 19.63
N SER A 41 17.03 66.08 18.85
CA SER A 41 15.98 67.13 18.90
C SER A 41 14.59 66.64 18.46
N VAL A 42 14.31 65.34 18.58
CA VAL A 42 13.10 64.69 18.05
C VAL A 42 12.22 64.26 19.23
N SER A 43 10.93 64.64 19.17
CA SER A 43 9.94 64.20 20.16
C SER A 43 9.86 62.67 20.23
N ARG A 44 9.84 62.09 21.43
CA ARG A 44 9.70 60.64 21.64
C ARG A 44 8.51 60.04 20.88
N HIS A 45 7.43 60.81 20.78
CA HIS A 45 6.21 60.43 20.06
C HIS A 45 6.40 60.37 18.54
N ALA A 46 7.30 61.16 17.97
CA ALA A 46 7.61 61.13 16.55
C ALA A 46 8.43 59.88 16.21
N LEU A 47 9.46 59.57 17.01
CA LEU A 47 10.28 58.37 16.80
C LEU A 47 9.47 57.07 16.97
N SER A 48 8.61 56.99 17.99
CA SER A 48 7.75 55.81 18.21
C SER A 48 6.78 55.58 17.05
N ARG A 49 6.19 56.66 16.51
CA ARG A 49 5.35 56.60 15.30
C ARG A 49 6.14 56.14 14.08
N SER A 50 7.34 56.69 13.86
CA SER A 50 8.20 56.28 12.74
C SER A 50 8.61 54.82 12.83
N LEU A 51 8.98 54.33 14.02
CA LEU A 51 9.32 52.92 14.22
C LEU A 51 8.11 52.01 14.05
N LEU A 52 6.94 52.40 14.56
CA LEU A 52 5.70 51.66 14.36
C LEU A 52 5.34 51.54 12.87
N VAL A 53 5.46 52.64 12.12
CA VAL A 53 5.23 52.66 10.67
C VAL A 53 6.25 51.78 9.96
N LEU A 54 7.53 51.85 10.33
CA LEU A 54 8.57 51.01 9.74
C LEU A 54 8.31 49.52 10.00
N VAL A 55 8.05 49.13 11.25
CA VAL A 55 7.77 47.73 11.62
C VAL A 55 6.50 47.22 10.93
N SER A 56 5.44 48.04 10.91
CA SER A 56 4.20 47.70 10.19
C SER A 56 4.45 47.56 8.69
N GLY A 57 5.26 48.45 8.10
CA GLY A 57 5.63 48.40 6.69
C GLY A 57 6.45 47.16 6.34
N LEU A 58 7.47 46.82 7.16
CA LEU A 58 8.24 45.60 6.99
C LEU A 58 7.37 44.36 7.10
N PHE A 59 6.47 44.31 8.09
CA PHE A 59 5.51 43.22 8.25
C PHE A 59 4.59 43.08 7.04
N LEU A 60 4.02 44.20 6.56
CA LEU A 60 3.15 44.21 5.38
C LEU A 60 3.89 43.79 4.11
N VAL A 61 5.14 44.23 3.92
CA VAL A 61 5.99 43.83 2.78
C VAL A 61 6.35 42.35 2.85
N GLU A 62 6.73 41.85 4.03
CA GLU A 62 7.03 40.43 4.24
C GLU A 62 5.82 39.53 3.97
N HIS A 63 4.62 40.01 4.29
CA HIS A 63 3.36 39.27 4.07
C HIS A 63 2.66 39.67 2.76
N LEU A 64 3.31 40.45 1.90
CA LEU A 64 2.75 40.89 0.63
C LEU A 64 2.77 39.73 -0.38
N ALA A 65 1.64 39.04 -0.52
CA ALA A 65 1.45 38.02 -1.54
C ALA A 65 0.82 38.63 -2.80
N VAL A 66 1.57 39.45 -3.55
CA VAL A 66 1.11 40.11 -4.78
C VAL A 66 2.06 39.81 -5.96
N PRO A 67 1.57 39.15 -7.04
CA PRO A 67 0.24 38.55 -7.16
C PRO A 67 0.08 37.37 -6.20
N MET A 68 -1.17 37.10 -5.79
CA MET A 68 -1.46 35.89 -5.04
C MET A 68 -1.11 34.69 -5.93
N PRO A 69 -0.34 33.69 -5.46
CA PRO A 69 -0.09 32.49 -6.22
C PRO A 69 -1.41 31.73 -6.36
N LEU A 70 -2.06 31.88 -7.52
CA LEU A 70 -3.28 31.15 -7.87
C LEU A 70 -2.91 29.95 -8.74
N SER A 71 -3.61 28.85 -8.53
CA SER A 71 -3.53 27.71 -9.44
C SER A 71 -4.57 27.86 -10.55
N ASP A 72 -4.17 27.54 -11.77
CA ASP A 72 -5.07 27.50 -12.90
C ASP A 72 -5.89 26.20 -12.90
N PHE A 73 -7.19 26.32 -12.71
CA PHE A 73 -8.14 25.21 -12.67
C PHE A 73 -8.87 25.00 -14.02
N ARG A 74 -8.41 25.62 -15.11
CA ARG A 74 -8.92 25.32 -16.44
C ARG A 74 -8.72 23.83 -16.75
N ILE A 75 -9.76 23.22 -17.30
CA ILE A 75 -9.78 21.78 -17.61
C ILE A 75 -9.24 21.60 -19.03
N PRO A 76 -8.26 20.71 -19.27
CA PRO A 76 -7.78 20.40 -20.61
C PRO A 76 -8.93 19.93 -21.51
N ALA A 77 -9.01 20.47 -22.72
CA ALA A 77 -10.14 20.25 -23.64
C ALA A 77 -10.35 18.77 -24.02
N LEU A 78 -9.30 17.93 -23.97
CA LEU A 78 -9.41 16.49 -24.20
C LEU A 78 -10.45 15.81 -23.28
N TYR A 79 -10.66 16.33 -22.07
CA TYR A 79 -11.61 15.77 -21.12
C TYR A 79 -13.06 16.00 -21.53
N GLU A 80 -13.35 16.96 -22.44
CA GLU A 80 -14.67 17.14 -23.03
C GLU A 80 -15.06 15.93 -23.90
N ARG A 81 -14.09 15.32 -24.61
CA ARG A 81 -14.31 14.06 -25.34
C ARG A 81 -14.70 12.93 -24.40
N LEU A 82 -13.99 12.82 -23.28
CA LEU A 82 -14.29 11.79 -22.26
C LEU A 82 -15.67 12.01 -21.64
N ALA A 83 -16.07 13.26 -21.39
CA ALA A 83 -17.41 13.60 -20.93
C ALA A 83 -18.49 13.20 -21.94
N ALA A 84 -18.24 13.42 -23.24
CA ALA A 84 -19.16 13.10 -24.32
C ALA A 84 -19.21 11.59 -24.67
N THR A 85 -18.24 10.79 -24.23
CA THR A 85 -18.21 9.35 -24.51
C THR A 85 -19.24 8.63 -23.64
N PRO A 86 -20.22 7.91 -24.22
CA PRO A 86 -21.26 7.21 -23.45
C PRO A 86 -20.69 6.02 -22.67
N GLY A 87 -21.42 5.58 -21.65
CA GLY A 87 -21.08 4.41 -20.81
C GLY A 87 -20.45 4.77 -19.46
N ASP A 88 -20.60 3.84 -18.52
CA ASP A 88 -19.89 3.83 -17.24
C ASP A 88 -18.58 3.05 -17.43
N PHE A 89 -17.45 3.72 -17.26
CA PHE A 89 -16.14 3.12 -17.43
C PHE A 89 -15.11 3.87 -16.59
N THR A 90 -13.94 3.27 -16.48
CA THR A 90 -12.80 3.78 -15.73
C THR A 90 -11.81 4.47 -16.65
N LEU A 91 -11.36 5.66 -16.21
CA LEU A 91 -10.18 6.34 -16.74
C LEU A 91 -8.98 6.04 -15.83
N LEU A 92 -7.92 5.46 -16.39
CA LEU A 92 -6.64 5.32 -15.71
C LEU A 92 -5.77 6.53 -16.04
N GLU A 93 -5.47 7.35 -15.05
CA GLU A 93 -4.66 8.55 -15.23
C GLU A 93 -3.22 8.24 -14.79
N LEU A 94 -2.21 8.53 -15.62
CA LEU A 94 -0.81 8.23 -15.34
C LEU A 94 0.06 9.51 -15.39
N PRO A 95 0.95 9.70 -14.40
CA PRO A 95 0.95 8.99 -13.13
C PRO A 95 -0.26 9.38 -12.27
N THR A 96 -0.62 8.54 -11.31
CA THR A 96 -1.62 8.84 -10.27
C THR A 96 -1.13 8.34 -8.91
N GLY A 97 -1.99 8.49 -7.90
CA GLY A 97 -1.75 7.94 -6.58
C GLY A 97 -2.99 7.98 -5.71
N TRP A 98 -2.93 7.21 -4.62
CA TRP A 98 -3.98 7.08 -3.64
C TRP A 98 -3.55 7.77 -2.37
N ARG A 99 -4.29 8.82 -2.00
CA ARG A 99 -3.98 9.66 -0.87
C ARG A 99 -5.07 9.55 0.20
N ASN A 100 -4.63 9.55 1.45
CA ASN A 100 -5.49 9.84 2.58
C ASN A 100 -4.85 10.86 3.53
N GLY A 101 -5.49 11.10 4.69
CA GLY A 101 -4.97 12.03 5.69
C GLY A 101 -3.68 11.59 6.42
N ALA A 102 -3.09 10.44 6.09
CA ALA A 102 -1.92 9.86 6.75
C ALA A 102 -0.83 9.34 5.79
N ARG A 103 -1.16 9.01 4.54
CA ARG A 103 -0.25 8.39 3.56
C ARG A 103 -0.64 8.76 2.13
N VAL A 104 0.37 8.76 1.26
CA VAL A 104 0.23 8.74 -0.21
C VAL A 104 0.89 7.46 -0.72
N MET A 105 0.23 6.76 -1.63
CA MET A 105 0.74 5.60 -2.37
C MET A 105 0.73 5.94 -3.86
N GLY A 106 1.75 5.52 -4.61
CA GLY A 106 1.99 6.02 -5.97
C GLY A 106 2.54 7.45 -5.95
N LYS A 107 2.32 8.20 -7.03
CA LYS A 107 2.90 9.54 -7.23
C LYS A 107 2.48 10.47 -6.10
N SER A 108 3.41 11.17 -5.46
CA SER A 108 3.09 12.25 -4.52
C SER A 108 3.23 13.61 -5.20
N ASP A 109 2.19 14.04 -5.91
CA ASP A 109 2.17 15.31 -6.66
C ASP A 109 0.78 15.99 -6.58
N ILE A 110 0.73 17.31 -6.77
CA ILE A 110 -0.50 18.10 -6.89
C ILE A 110 -1.37 17.58 -8.04
N LEU A 111 -0.76 16.97 -9.06
CA LEU A 111 -1.41 16.33 -10.20
C LEU A 111 -2.63 15.49 -9.81
N ILE A 112 -2.54 14.70 -8.73
CA ILE A 112 -3.66 13.83 -8.32
C ILE A 112 -4.90 14.66 -7.96
N MET A 113 -4.71 15.84 -7.35
CA MET A 113 -5.83 16.70 -6.98
C MET A 113 -6.42 17.37 -8.21
N MET A 114 -5.58 17.70 -9.19
CA MET A 114 -6.01 18.27 -10.47
C MET A 114 -6.77 17.25 -11.31
N GLN A 115 -6.29 16.02 -11.35
CA GLN A 115 -7.03 14.90 -11.93
C GLN A 115 -8.40 14.75 -11.25
N GLN A 116 -8.49 14.83 -9.91
CA GLN A 116 -9.78 14.80 -9.20
C GLN A 116 -10.68 15.99 -9.56
N TRP A 117 -10.09 17.15 -9.81
CA TRP A 117 -10.82 18.29 -10.33
C TRP A 117 -11.34 18.02 -11.75
N TYR A 118 -10.54 17.44 -12.66
CA TYR A 118 -10.96 17.10 -14.01
C TYR A 118 -12.12 16.08 -14.05
N GLN A 119 -12.22 15.21 -13.03
CA GLN A 119 -13.36 14.31 -12.86
C GLN A 119 -14.71 15.03 -12.77
N THR A 120 -14.74 16.27 -12.27
CA THR A 120 -15.97 17.07 -12.22
C THR A 120 -16.52 17.41 -13.61
N ALA A 121 -15.68 17.40 -14.65
CA ALA A 121 -16.11 17.59 -16.04
C ALA A 121 -16.41 16.27 -16.75
N HIS A 122 -15.51 15.27 -16.67
CA HIS A 122 -15.69 14.05 -17.46
C HIS A 122 -16.63 13.02 -16.81
N GLY A 123 -16.85 13.08 -15.48
CA GLY A 123 -17.80 12.23 -14.76
C GLY A 123 -17.50 10.73 -14.73
N LYS A 124 -16.34 10.30 -15.26
CA LYS A 124 -15.92 8.88 -15.35
C LYS A 124 -15.30 8.39 -14.04
N ARG A 125 -15.26 7.07 -13.87
CA ARG A 125 -14.59 6.45 -12.71
C ARG A 125 -13.08 6.62 -12.82
N ARG A 126 -12.40 6.58 -11.68
CA ARG A 126 -10.95 6.78 -11.59
C ARG A 126 -10.34 5.77 -10.64
N LEU A 127 -9.11 5.34 -10.94
CA LEU A 127 -8.32 4.43 -10.11
C LEU A 127 -7.33 5.16 -9.19
N GLY A 128 -7.62 6.40 -8.78
CA GLY A 128 -6.73 7.18 -7.92
C GLY A 128 -7.46 8.32 -7.25
N GLY A 129 -6.75 9.14 -6.47
CA GLY A 129 -7.33 10.32 -5.82
C GLY A 129 -7.09 10.40 -4.31
N ASN A 130 -7.55 11.50 -3.73
CA ASN A 130 -7.58 11.73 -2.29
C ASN A 130 -8.94 11.33 -1.70
N THR A 131 -8.89 10.56 -0.61
CA THR A 131 -10.04 10.24 0.25
C THR A 131 -9.68 10.50 1.70
N SER A 132 -10.59 11.06 2.50
CA SER A 132 -10.26 11.42 3.90
C SER A 132 -9.91 10.21 4.76
N ARG A 133 -10.59 9.08 4.53
CA ARG A 133 -10.45 7.83 5.28
C ARG A 133 -10.72 6.65 4.36
N ASN A 134 -9.86 5.65 4.44
CA ASN A 134 -10.03 4.36 3.79
C ASN A 134 -9.68 3.24 4.78
N PRO A 135 -10.30 2.05 4.65
CA PRO A 135 -9.84 0.86 5.35
C PRO A 135 -8.37 0.56 5.04
N LEU A 136 -7.63 0.03 6.02
CA LEU A 136 -6.20 -0.27 5.90
C LEU A 136 -5.88 -1.14 4.68
N TYR A 137 -6.73 -2.12 4.38
CA TYR A 137 -6.51 -3.07 3.28
C TYR A 137 -6.62 -2.45 1.88
N LYS A 138 -7.27 -1.29 1.69
CA LYS A 138 -7.50 -0.74 0.34
C LYS A 138 -6.22 -0.33 -0.37
N PHE A 139 -5.25 0.21 0.36
CA PHE A 139 -3.94 0.52 -0.21
C PHE A 139 -3.19 -0.76 -0.55
N GLN A 140 -3.31 -1.77 0.31
CA GLN A 140 -2.67 -3.06 0.07
C GLN A 140 -3.22 -3.75 -1.18
N TYR A 141 -4.53 -3.67 -1.41
CA TYR A 141 -5.17 -4.17 -2.63
C TYR A 141 -4.47 -3.65 -3.89
N PHE A 142 -4.26 -2.35 -4.02
CA PHE A 142 -3.63 -1.79 -5.23
C PHE A 142 -2.14 -2.10 -5.35
N SER A 143 -1.42 -2.27 -4.22
CA SER A 143 0.00 -2.65 -4.26
C SER A 143 0.22 -4.12 -4.59
N ASP A 144 -0.68 -4.98 -4.13
CA ASP A 144 -0.64 -6.43 -4.40
C ASP A 144 -1.32 -6.79 -5.73
N ALA A 145 -2.08 -5.88 -6.34
CA ALA A 145 -2.76 -6.12 -7.61
C ALA A 145 -1.74 -6.24 -8.77
N PRO A 146 -1.85 -7.29 -9.61
CA PRO A 146 -1.07 -7.41 -10.83
C PRO A 146 -1.19 -6.15 -11.69
N LEU A 147 -0.14 -5.78 -12.42
CA LEU A 147 0.00 -4.53 -13.16
C LEU A 147 0.03 -3.26 -12.27
N ILE A 148 -0.95 -3.05 -11.38
CA ILE A 148 -1.09 -1.80 -10.62
C ILE A 148 0.08 -1.61 -9.65
N GLY A 149 0.51 -2.66 -8.95
CA GLY A 149 1.70 -2.60 -8.09
C GLY A 149 2.98 -2.20 -8.84
N ASP A 150 3.15 -2.72 -10.05
CA ASP A 150 4.30 -2.41 -10.91
C ASP A 150 4.21 -0.98 -11.48
N LEU A 151 3.01 -0.53 -11.85
CA LEU A 151 2.77 0.88 -12.21
C LEU A 151 3.10 1.80 -11.03
N ILE A 152 2.76 1.44 -9.79
CA ILE A 152 3.14 2.22 -8.59
C ILE A 152 4.65 2.36 -8.48
N ALA A 153 5.41 1.27 -8.65
CA ALA A 153 6.86 1.30 -8.65
C ALA A 153 7.41 2.22 -9.76
N LEU A 154 6.90 2.09 -10.98
CA LEU A 154 7.29 2.91 -12.14
C LEU A 154 6.94 4.41 -11.94
N MET A 155 5.79 4.72 -11.36
CA MET A 155 5.38 6.10 -11.03
C MET A 155 6.32 6.76 -10.02
N ASN A 156 6.89 5.96 -9.11
CA ASN A 156 7.79 6.41 -8.05
C ASN A 156 9.28 6.32 -8.43
N ALA A 157 9.61 5.71 -9.56
CA ALA A 157 10.97 5.59 -10.10
C ALA A 157 11.49 6.90 -10.73
N THR A 158 11.36 8.02 -10.03
CA THR A 158 11.93 9.31 -10.45
C THR A 158 13.31 9.50 -9.79
N PRO A 159 14.38 9.77 -10.55
CA PRO A 159 15.68 10.08 -9.97
C PRO A 159 15.63 11.27 -9.00
N SER A 160 16.39 11.19 -7.91
CA SER A 160 16.46 12.18 -6.85
C SER A 160 17.90 12.62 -6.61
N ALA A 161 18.07 13.84 -6.10
CA ALA A 161 19.37 14.32 -5.64
C ALA A 161 19.83 13.60 -4.35
N ASP A 162 18.89 13.02 -3.60
CA ASP A 162 19.18 12.17 -2.45
C ASP A 162 19.56 10.75 -2.93
N PRO A 163 20.81 10.29 -2.71
CA PRO A 163 21.26 8.97 -3.14
C PRO A 163 20.42 7.82 -2.59
N ASN A 164 19.88 7.96 -1.37
CA ASN A 164 19.06 6.92 -0.75
C ASN A 164 17.74 6.71 -1.52
N GLN A 165 17.20 7.77 -2.11
CA GLN A 165 15.96 7.72 -2.90
C GLN A 165 16.17 7.16 -4.31
N ASN A 166 17.42 6.93 -4.73
CA ASN A 166 17.74 6.36 -6.05
C ASN A 166 17.75 4.82 -6.07
N GLU A 167 17.49 4.17 -4.93
CA GLU A 167 17.38 2.71 -4.85
C GLU A 167 16.27 2.16 -5.74
N LEU A 168 15.06 2.71 -5.60
CA LEU A 168 13.91 2.29 -6.40
C LEU A 168 14.10 2.55 -7.90
N PRO A 169 14.47 3.76 -8.38
CA PRO A 169 14.77 3.98 -9.79
C PRO A 169 15.80 3.00 -10.36
N ARG A 170 16.89 2.74 -9.64
CA ARG A 170 17.95 1.83 -10.11
C ARG A 170 17.46 0.39 -10.22
N GLN A 171 16.69 -0.07 -9.24
CA GLN A 171 16.16 -1.44 -9.26
C GLN A 171 15.09 -1.63 -10.33
N VAL A 172 14.22 -0.62 -10.54
CA VAL A 172 13.22 -0.64 -11.61
C VAL A 172 13.90 -0.67 -12.98
N GLU A 173 14.95 0.12 -13.20
CA GLU A 173 15.78 0.06 -14.41
C GLU A 173 16.39 -1.34 -14.59
N ALA A 174 17.01 -1.89 -13.55
CA ALA A 174 17.68 -3.18 -13.61
C ALA A 174 16.74 -4.36 -13.88
N SER A 175 15.46 -4.25 -13.50
CA SER A 175 14.43 -5.29 -13.68
C SER A 175 13.43 -4.96 -14.78
N PHE A 176 13.65 -3.91 -15.58
CA PHE A 176 12.66 -3.39 -16.50
C PHE A 176 12.17 -4.43 -17.52
N ASP A 177 13.08 -5.22 -18.09
CA ASP A 177 12.71 -6.24 -19.08
C ASP A 177 11.86 -7.37 -18.46
N GLU A 178 12.12 -7.73 -17.20
CA GLU A 178 11.28 -8.68 -16.45
C GLU A 178 9.89 -8.10 -16.15
N LEU A 179 9.83 -6.81 -15.79
CA LEU A 179 8.57 -6.08 -15.61
C LEU A 179 7.76 -6.08 -16.90
N VAL A 180 8.38 -5.78 -18.05
CA VAL A 180 7.74 -5.78 -19.37
C VAL A 180 7.22 -7.18 -19.71
N ALA A 181 8.06 -8.21 -19.60
CA ALA A 181 7.69 -9.58 -19.96
C ALA A 181 6.50 -10.10 -19.14
N ARG A 182 6.53 -9.90 -17.82
CA ARG A 182 5.43 -10.30 -16.93
C ARG A 182 4.15 -9.53 -17.22
N ASN A 183 4.23 -8.21 -17.40
CA ASN A 183 3.03 -7.38 -17.52
C ASN A 183 2.36 -7.44 -18.88
N ARG A 184 3.07 -7.77 -19.96
CA ARG A 184 2.44 -7.99 -21.28
C ARG A 184 1.37 -9.09 -21.24
N ALA A 185 1.57 -10.12 -20.43
CA ALA A 185 0.65 -11.24 -20.31
C ALA A 185 -0.62 -10.89 -19.51
N VAL A 186 -0.54 -9.95 -18.55
CA VAL A 186 -1.65 -9.65 -17.62
C VAL A 186 -2.33 -8.31 -17.89
N ALA A 187 -1.67 -7.37 -18.59
CA ALA A 187 -2.18 -6.02 -18.76
C ALA A 187 -3.56 -5.94 -19.43
N PRO A 188 -3.85 -6.67 -20.52
CA PRO A 188 -5.18 -6.64 -21.12
C PRO A 188 -6.27 -7.08 -20.13
N THR A 189 -6.06 -8.20 -19.43
CA THR A 189 -7.02 -8.74 -18.45
C THR A 189 -7.20 -7.84 -17.25
N VAL A 190 -6.15 -7.23 -16.72
CA VAL A 190 -6.26 -6.31 -15.56
C VAL A 190 -7.00 -5.03 -15.96
N LEU A 191 -6.72 -4.47 -17.14
CA LEU A 191 -7.41 -3.27 -17.60
C LEU A 191 -8.89 -3.54 -17.88
N ASP A 192 -9.21 -4.67 -18.51
CA ASP A 192 -10.58 -5.13 -18.77
C ASP A 192 -11.35 -5.33 -17.46
N PHE A 193 -10.78 -6.10 -16.51
CA PHE A 193 -11.35 -6.32 -15.18
C PHE A 193 -11.64 -5.04 -14.41
N LEU A 194 -10.81 -4.00 -14.55
CA LEU A 194 -11.01 -2.71 -13.88
C LEU A 194 -11.95 -1.76 -14.67
N GLY A 195 -12.49 -2.21 -15.80
CA GLY A 195 -13.31 -1.43 -16.71
C GLY A 195 -12.57 -0.24 -17.34
N VAL A 196 -11.25 -0.34 -17.52
CA VAL A 196 -10.42 0.76 -18.04
C VAL A 196 -10.55 0.83 -19.54
N HIS A 197 -11.22 1.86 -20.04
CA HIS A 197 -11.39 2.09 -21.49
C HIS A 197 -10.41 3.12 -22.04
N TYR A 198 -9.93 4.03 -21.18
CA TYR A 198 -9.03 5.09 -21.58
C TYR A 198 -7.91 5.27 -20.56
N VAL A 199 -6.74 5.66 -21.07
CA VAL A 199 -5.57 6.01 -20.26
C VAL A 199 -5.11 7.41 -20.64
N THR A 200 -4.90 8.29 -19.64
CA THR A 200 -4.20 9.56 -19.87
C THR A 200 -2.77 9.47 -19.37
N VAL A 201 -1.82 10.08 -20.08
CA VAL A 201 -0.42 10.19 -19.66
C VAL A 201 -0.03 11.67 -19.62
N HIS A 202 0.24 12.20 -18.43
CA HIS A 202 0.81 13.54 -18.24
C HIS A 202 2.31 13.49 -18.44
N VAL A 203 2.76 13.76 -19.66
CA VAL A 203 4.11 13.41 -20.16
C VAL A 203 5.21 13.98 -19.25
N GLU A 204 5.16 15.27 -18.92
CA GLU A 204 6.20 15.94 -18.13
C GLU A 204 6.22 15.50 -16.65
N LYS A 205 5.13 14.89 -16.16
CA LYS A 205 5.03 14.34 -14.80
C LYS A 205 5.34 12.85 -14.73
N THR A 206 5.40 12.18 -15.88
CA THR A 206 5.58 10.73 -16.04
C THR A 206 7.06 10.38 -16.15
N PRO A 207 7.62 9.51 -15.29
CA PRO A 207 9.01 9.06 -15.42
C PRO A 207 9.30 8.39 -16.78
N PRO A 208 10.51 8.52 -17.34
CA PRO A 208 10.83 7.95 -18.65
C PRO A 208 10.56 6.45 -18.79
N LEU A 209 10.88 5.66 -17.77
CA LEU A 209 10.59 4.22 -17.76
C LEU A 209 9.09 3.92 -17.76
N LEU A 210 8.28 4.75 -17.08
CA LEU A 210 6.82 4.59 -17.13
C LEU A 210 6.29 4.92 -18.53
N GLN A 211 6.79 5.96 -19.20
CA GLN A 211 6.39 6.26 -20.58
C GLN A 211 6.73 5.11 -21.54
N ARG A 212 7.95 4.57 -21.43
CA ARG A 212 8.39 3.39 -22.19
C ARG A 212 7.50 2.17 -21.90
N PHE A 213 7.20 1.92 -20.64
CA PHE A 213 6.33 0.82 -20.22
C PHE A 213 4.92 0.95 -20.81
N VAL A 214 4.33 2.15 -20.74
CA VAL A 214 3.02 2.43 -21.34
C VAL A 214 3.01 2.09 -22.84
N ALA A 215 4.06 2.49 -23.57
CA ALA A 215 4.18 2.23 -25.00
C ALA A 215 4.46 0.76 -25.36
N GLU A 216 5.21 0.03 -24.54
CA GLU A 216 5.66 -1.34 -24.84
C GLU A 216 4.76 -2.45 -24.29
N VAL A 217 3.92 -2.15 -23.30
CA VAL A 217 3.21 -3.16 -22.51
C VAL A 217 1.70 -3.01 -22.56
N LEU A 218 1.18 -1.80 -22.43
CA LEU A 218 -0.25 -1.58 -22.35
C LEU A 218 -0.87 -1.68 -23.75
N PRO A 219 -2.03 -2.35 -23.93
CA PRO A 219 -2.68 -2.53 -25.22
C PRO A 219 -3.42 -1.26 -25.67
N LEU A 220 -2.65 -0.21 -25.95
CA LEU A 220 -3.15 1.16 -26.13
C LEU A 220 -2.99 1.68 -27.56
N THR A 221 -3.93 2.53 -27.98
CA THR A 221 -3.82 3.35 -29.19
C THR A 221 -3.96 4.82 -28.82
N LEU A 222 -2.98 5.66 -29.21
CA LEU A 222 -3.06 7.10 -29.00
C LEU A 222 -4.18 7.68 -29.87
N ILE A 223 -5.11 8.42 -29.27
CA ILE A 223 -6.28 8.98 -29.98
C ILE A 223 -6.33 10.51 -29.96
N GLU A 224 -5.67 11.15 -28.99
CA GLU A 224 -5.57 12.60 -28.89
C GLU A 224 -4.33 12.98 -28.09
N GLN A 225 -3.69 14.08 -28.47
CA GLN A 225 -2.66 14.73 -27.66
C GLN A 225 -3.10 16.18 -27.42
N TRP A 226 -3.11 16.57 -26.16
CA TRP A 226 -3.34 17.95 -25.76
C TRP A 226 -2.02 18.59 -25.33
N GLN A 227 -1.83 19.86 -25.71
CA GLN A 227 -0.70 20.68 -25.30
C GLN A 227 -1.21 22.02 -24.79
N GLY A 228 -0.64 22.47 -23.68
CA GLY A 228 -1.01 23.74 -23.06
C GLY A 228 -0.14 24.04 -21.85
N THR A 229 -0.74 24.63 -20.82
CA THR A 229 -0.08 24.88 -19.54
C THR A 229 -0.75 24.12 -18.42
N ASP A 230 0.01 23.60 -17.47
CA ASP A 230 -0.53 23.04 -16.23
C ASP A 230 -1.05 24.13 -15.28
N TRP A 231 -1.53 23.71 -14.11
CA TRP A 231 -2.06 24.58 -13.06
C TRP A 231 -1.03 25.58 -12.50
N SER A 232 0.27 25.40 -12.78
CA SER A 232 1.35 26.31 -12.39
C SER A 232 1.77 27.26 -13.52
N GLY A 233 1.21 27.10 -14.72
CA GLY A 233 1.61 27.83 -15.92
C GLY A 233 2.80 27.20 -16.66
N ALA A 234 3.29 26.04 -16.25
CA ALA A 234 4.36 25.32 -16.93
C ALA A 234 3.81 24.61 -18.18
N PRO A 235 4.59 24.47 -19.27
CA PRO A 235 4.19 23.66 -20.42
C PRO A 235 3.80 22.24 -20.00
N ALA A 236 2.70 21.74 -20.55
CA ALA A 236 2.19 20.42 -20.25
C ALA A 236 1.60 19.74 -21.48
N THR A 237 1.84 18.44 -21.57
CA THR A 237 1.33 17.54 -22.60
C THR A 237 0.54 16.42 -21.93
N ILE A 238 -0.65 16.16 -22.46
CA ILE A 238 -1.47 15.01 -22.04
C ILE A 238 -1.79 14.18 -23.27
N ASP A 239 -1.28 12.96 -23.27
CA ASP A 239 -1.66 11.96 -24.25
C ASP A 239 -2.89 11.20 -23.76
N LEU A 240 -3.91 11.07 -24.61
CA LEU A 240 -5.08 10.26 -24.37
C LEU A 240 -5.03 9.01 -25.26
N TYR A 241 -5.04 7.86 -24.61
CA TYR A 241 -5.04 6.55 -25.25
C TYR A 241 -6.39 5.87 -25.06
N ALA A 242 -6.85 5.16 -26.08
CA ALA A 242 -7.91 4.17 -25.98
C ALA A 242 -7.31 2.78 -25.71
N VAL A 243 -7.93 2.02 -24.82
CA VAL A 243 -7.57 0.61 -24.54
C VAL A 243 -8.20 -0.29 -25.58
N THR A 244 -7.45 -1.29 -26.04
CA THR A 244 -7.97 -2.33 -26.95
C THR A 244 -8.96 -3.22 -26.20
N PRO A 245 -10.26 -3.23 -26.58
CA PRO A 245 -11.27 -4.02 -25.88
C PRO A 245 -10.95 -5.51 -25.91
N GLN A 246 -11.22 -6.22 -24.82
CA GLN A 246 -11.16 -7.68 -24.81
C GLN A 246 -12.53 -8.26 -25.22
N PRO A 247 -12.54 -9.41 -25.93
CA PRO A 247 -13.79 -10.11 -26.19
C PRO A 247 -14.34 -10.70 -24.90
N VAL A 248 -15.65 -10.55 -24.69
CA VAL A 248 -16.38 -11.18 -23.59
C VAL A 248 -16.14 -12.68 -23.62
N GLN A 249 -15.64 -13.21 -22.51
CA GLN A 249 -15.38 -14.63 -22.36
C GLN A 249 -16.65 -15.32 -21.85
N PRO A 250 -17.22 -16.30 -22.59
CA PRO A 250 -18.41 -17.02 -22.14
C PRO A 250 -18.10 -17.98 -20.98
N GLN A 251 -16.82 -18.25 -20.72
CA GLN A 251 -16.35 -19.06 -19.61
C GLN A 251 -14.95 -18.61 -19.20
N TRP A 252 -14.66 -18.67 -17.90
CA TRP A 252 -13.31 -18.42 -17.39
C TRP A 252 -13.11 -19.09 -16.04
N SER A 253 -11.87 -19.09 -15.57
CA SER A 253 -11.47 -19.78 -14.36
C SER A 253 -10.42 -19.01 -13.57
N ILE A 254 -10.58 -18.98 -12.25
CA ILE A 254 -9.68 -18.31 -11.31
C ILE A 254 -9.21 -19.33 -10.27
N GLU A 255 -7.90 -19.59 -10.24
CA GLU A 255 -7.25 -20.33 -9.16
C GLU A 255 -6.87 -19.37 -8.03
N LEU A 256 -7.48 -19.48 -6.85
CA LEU A 256 -7.26 -18.53 -5.75
C LEU A 256 -5.92 -18.72 -5.01
N ALA A 257 -5.16 -19.74 -5.39
CA ALA A 257 -3.79 -19.91 -4.97
C ALA A 257 -2.77 -19.28 -5.92
N ALA A 258 -3.18 -18.85 -7.12
CA ALA A 258 -2.30 -18.18 -8.06
C ALA A 258 -1.88 -16.81 -7.53
N THR A 259 -0.68 -16.36 -7.89
CA THR A 259 -0.19 -15.02 -7.50
C THR A 259 -1.03 -13.90 -8.09
N THR A 260 -1.62 -14.10 -9.27
CA THR A 260 -2.53 -13.14 -9.91
C THR A 260 -3.88 -13.02 -9.22
N SER A 261 -4.22 -13.96 -8.32
CA SER A 261 -5.54 -14.00 -7.72
C SER A 261 -5.80 -12.83 -6.76
N THR A 262 -4.76 -12.12 -6.32
CA THR A 262 -4.86 -10.94 -5.45
C THR A 262 -5.76 -9.85 -6.03
N LEU A 263 -5.88 -9.77 -7.36
CA LEU A 263 -6.79 -8.88 -8.07
C LEU A 263 -8.26 -9.09 -7.68
N TYR A 264 -8.63 -10.34 -7.41
CA TYR A 264 -10.01 -10.77 -7.15
C TYR A 264 -10.35 -10.82 -5.66
N LEU A 265 -9.41 -10.51 -4.76
CA LEU A 265 -9.65 -10.58 -3.32
C LEU A 265 -10.05 -9.21 -2.77
N ALA A 266 -11.25 -9.12 -2.20
CA ALA A 266 -11.62 -8.00 -1.33
C ALA A 266 -11.45 -8.40 0.15
N GLU A 267 -12.29 -7.88 1.05
CA GLU A 267 -12.18 -8.18 2.47
C GLU A 267 -12.54 -9.63 2.82
N GLY A 268 -11.91 -10.13 3.89
CA GLY A 268 -12.27 -11.41 4.51
C GLY A 268 -11.47 -12.62 4.05
N TRP A 269 -10.43 -12.43 3.24
CA TRP A 269 -9.53 -13.51 2.80
C TRP A 269 -8.17 -13.45 3.50
N ALA A 270 -7.55 -14.62 3.63
CA ALA A 270 -6.16 -14.74 4.07
C ALA A 270 -5.19 -14.15 3.04
N THR A 271 -4.15 -13.48 3.51
CA THR A 271 -3.13 -12.84 2.66
C THR A 271 -2.42 -13.85 1.75
N LEU A 272 -2.07 -15.03 2.28
CA LEU A 272 -1.41 -16.10 1.52
C LEU A 272 -2.35 -17.29 1.30
N PRO A 273 -2.19 -18.03 0.20
CA PRO A 273 -2.82 -19.32 0.07
C PRO A 273 -2.02 -20.36 0.88
N TRP A 274 -2.69 -21.43 1.31
CA TRP A 274 -2.06 -22.56 1.96
C TRP A 274 -2.54 -23.86 1.30
N GLN A 275 -1.59 -24.70 0.87
CA GLN A 275 -1.85 -25.95 0.13
C GLN A 275 -2.86 -25.81 -1.03
N GLY A 276 -2.75 -24.73 -1.80
CA GLY A 276 -3.62 -24.47 -2.95
C GLY A 276 -5.03 -23.98 -2.58
N VAL A 277 -5.26 -23.55 -1.33
CA VAL A 277 -6.54 -23.03 -0.85
C VAL A 277 -6.38 -21.59 -0.37
N ARG A 278 -7.35 -20.74 -0.70
CA ARG A 278 -7.52 -19.42 -0.08
C ARG A 278 -8.60 -19.52 1.00
N TYR A 279 -8.22 -19.24 2.24
CA TYR A 279 -9.15 -19.33 3.37
C TYR A 279 -9.82 -17.99 3.66
N ALA A 280 -11.12 -18.04 3.95
CA ALA A 280 -11.85 -16.93 4.51
C ALA A 280 -11.50 -16.79 5.99
N THR A 281 -11.06 -15.59 6.39
CA THR A 281 -10.67 -15.21 7.75
C THR A 281 -11.76 -14.41 8.47
N ARG A 282 -12.93 -14.25 7.83
CA ARG A 282 -14.12 -13.61 8.36
C ARG A 282 -15.36 -14.45 8.04
N PRO A 283 -16.46 -14.30 8.81
CA PRO A 283 -17.71 -15.00 8.53
C PRO A 283 -18.22 -14.79 7.11
N CYS A 284 -18.02 -13.60 6.56
CA CYS A 284 -18.29 -13.29 5.17
C CYS A 284 -17.01 -12.78 4.49
N ALA A 285 -16.71 -13.33 3.32
CA ALA A 285 -15.56 -12.96 2.51
C ALA A 285 -16.01 -12.64 1.08
N THR A 286 -15.39 -11.61 0.50
CA THR A 286 -15.84 -11.01 -0.76
C THR A 286 -14.81 -11.22 -1.86
N LEU A 287 -15.23 -11.78 -2.99
CA LEU A 287 -14.49 -11.77 -4.23
C LEU A 287 -14.94 -10.60 -5.10
N LEU A 288 -13.99 -10.05 -5.85
CA LEU A 288 -14.19 -9.07 -6.90
C LEU A 288 -14.16 -9.81 -8.23
N LEU A 289 -15.22 -9.75 -9.02
CA LEU A 289 -15.35 -10.47 -10.28
C LEU A 289 -15.71 -9.50 -11.40
N ASP A 290 -15.33 -9.84 -12.62
CA ASP A 290 -15.80 -9.18 -13.83
C ASP A 290 -16.78 -10.15 -14.51
N LEU A 291 -18.07 -10.01 -14.17
CA LEU A 291 -19.11 -10.85 -14.72
C LEU A 291 -19.78 -10.11 -15.88
N PRO A 292 -19.94 -10.76 -17.06
CA PRO A 292 -20.75 -10.19 -18.12
C PRO A 292 -22.16 -9.90 -17.63
N THR A 293 -22.77 -8.81 -18.11
CA THR A 293 -24.18 -8.47 -17.88
C THR A 293 -25.10 -9.42 -18.67
N HIS A 294 -25.05 -10.70 -18.31
CA HIS A 294 -25.74 -11.83 -18.91
C HIS A 294 -26.03 -12.86 -17.81
N PRO A 295 -27.12 -13.64 -17.89
CA PRO A 295 -27.29 -14.78 -16.99
C PRO A 295 -26.07 -15.72 -17.02
N GLY A 296 -25.73 -16.25 -15.85
CA GLY A 296 -24.61 -17.16 -15.72
C GLY A 296 -24.57 -17.91 -14.40
N GLN A 297 -23.57 -18.79 -14.31
CA GLN A 297 -23.31 -19.63 -13.16
C GLN A 297 -21.86 -19.46 -12.70
N LEU A 298 -21.68 -19.37 -11.38
CA LEU A 298 -20.40 -19.53 -10.71
C LEU A 298 -20.33 -20.91 -10.07
N THR A 299 -19.26 -21.65 -10.33
CA THR A 299 -18.96 -22.93 -9.68
C THR A 299 -17.70 -22.78 -8.83
N LEU A 300 -17.83 -23.08 -7.54
CA LEU A 300 -16.80 -22.92 -6.53
C LEU A 300 -16.25 -24.29 -6.15
N GLN A 301 -14.93 -24.46 -6.24
CA GLN A 301 -14.26 -25.64 -5.67
C GLN A 301 -13.89 -25.34 -4.23
N LEU A 302 -14.67 -25.91 -3.31
CA LEU A 302 -14.55 -25.72 -1.88
C LEU A 302 -13.48 -26.62 -1.25
N ALA A 303 -12.93 -26.17 -0.14
CA ALA A 303 -12.11 -26.95 0.78
C ALA A 303 -12.67 -26.84 2.20
N GLU A 304 -12.43 -27.87 3.01
CA GLU A 304 -12.72 -27.89 4.45
C GLU A 304 -12.22 -26.60 5.14
N PRO A 305 -12.87 -26.11 6.22
CA PRO A 305 -13.72 -26.88 7.14
C PRO A 305 -15.24 -26.73 6.97
N ALA A 306 -15.73 -25.78 6.16
CA ALA A 306 -17.18 -25.56 6.04
C ALA A 306 -17.62 -25.23 4.61
N THR A 307 -18.89 -25.52 4.35
CA THR A 307 -19.62 -25.09 3.15
C THR A 307 -20.27 -23.72 3.37
N PRO A 308 -20.40 -22.88 2.33
CA PRO A 308 -21.08 -21.59 2.46
C PRO A 308 -22.55 -21.77 2.83
N THR A 309 -23.06 -20.91 3.72
CA THR A 309 -24.47 -20.88 4.16
C THR A 309 -25.29 -19.84 3.41
N SER A 310 -24.65 -18.81 2.86
CA SER A 310 -25.29 -17.84 1.97
C SER A 310 -24.29 -17.22 0.98
N ALA A 311 -24.83 -16.70 -0.12
CA ALA A 311 -24.09 -15.94 -1.11
C ALA A 311 -24.86 -14.67 -1.49
N THR A 312 -24.14 -13.61 -1.83
CA THR A 312 -24.72 -12.41 -2.43
C THR A 312 -23.87 -11.93 -3.59
N LEU A 313 -24.51 -11.30 -4.58
CA LEU A 313 -23.85 -10.61 -5.68
C LEU A 313 -24.35 -9.18 -5.71
N ASN A 314 -23.44 -8.22 -5.55
CA ASN A 314 -23.77 -6.79 -5.45
C ASN A 314 -24.83 -6.47 -4.39
N GLY A 315 -24.91 -7.30 -3.34
CA GLY A 315 -25.89 -7.21 -2.25
C GLY A 315 -27.22 -7.92 -2.52
N ALA A 316 -27.46 -8.41 -3.73
CA ALA A 316 -28.60 -9.28 -4.03
C ALA A 316 -28.33 -10.71 -3.53
N SER A 317 -29.29 -11.30 -2.81
CA SER A 317 -29.17 -12.67 -2.30
C SER A 317 -29.21 -13.69 -3.44
N LEU A 318 -28.28 -14.64 -3.43
CA LEU A 318 -28.23 -15.75 -4.38
C LEU A 318 -28.42 -17.08 -3.67
N PRO A 319 -29.28 -17.99 -4.18
CA PRO A 319 -29.38 -19.32 -3.64
C PRO A 319 -28.06 -20.07 -3.91
N VAL A 320 -27.45 -20.58 -2.83
CA VAL A 320 -26.33 -21.51 -2.95
C VAL A 320 -26.92 -22.88 -3.28
N GLY A 321 -26.66 -23.36 -4.49
CA GLY A 321 -27.15 -24.66 -4.96
C GLY A 321 -26.69 -25.79 -4.04
N SER A 322 -27.48 -26.86 -3.97
CA SER A 322 -27.05 -28.06 -3.25
C SER A 322 -25.77 -28.61 -3.90
N PRO A 323 -24.72 -28.91 -3.11
CA PRO A 323 -23.46 -29.42 -3.63
C PRO A 323 -23.69 -30.66 -4.51
N GLU A 324 -23.25 -30.65 -5.77
CA GLU A 324 -23.15 -31.89 -6.58
C GLU A 324 -22.16 -32.87 -5.92
N SER A 325 -21.17 -32.31 -5.22
CA SER A 325 -20.23 -32.95 -4.31
C SER A 325 -20.02 -32.05 -3.08
N PRO A 326 -19.76 -32.59 -1.87
CA PRO A 326 -19.43 -31.79 -0.69
C PRO A 326 -18.27 -30.78 -0.88
N SER A 327 -17.47 -30.94 -1.94
CA SER A 327 -16.37 -30.06 -2.32
C SER A 327 -16.71 -29.01 -3.41
N THR A 328 -17.99 -28.85 -3.78
CA THR A 328 -18.41 -27.93 -4.86
C THR A 328 -19.67 -27.18 -4.49
N ALA A 329 -19.77 -25.90 -4.85
CA ALA A 329 -21.02 -25.15 -4.78
C ALA A 329 -21.27 -24.40 -6.09
N ALA A 330 -22.53 -24.34 -6.52
CA ALA A 330 -22.93 -23.61 -7.72
C ALA A 330 -23.88 -22.46 -7.34
N VAL A 331 -23.70 -21.31 -7.96
CA VAL A 331 -24.55 -20.13 -7.76
C VAL A 331 -24.93 -19.56 -9.11
N ASN A 332 -26.24 -19.50 -9.38
CA ASN A 332 -26.77 -18.88 -10.59
C ASN A 332 -27.15 -17.43 -10.31
N PHE A 333 -27.00 -16.56 -11.30
CA PHE A 333 -27.38 -15.16 -11.24
C PHE A 333 -27.97 -14.69 -12.58
N THR A 334 -28.72 -13.60 -12.53
CA THR A 334 -29.31 -12.94 -13.69
C THR A 334 -28.49 -11.71 -14.11
N ALA A 335 -28.70 -11.22 -15.33
CA ALA A 335 -27.95 -10.08 -15.86
C ALA A 335 -28.06 -8.81 -14.99
N ASP A 336 -29.23 -8.55 -14.41
CA ASP A 336 -29.48 -7.39 -13.54
C ASP A 336 -28.77 -7.48 -12.18
N GLN A 337 -28.27 -8.67 -11.80
CA GLN A 337 -27.48 -8.85 -10.59
C GLN A 337 -25.98 -8.66 -10.83
N ALA A 338 -25.52 -8.83 -12.08
CA ALA A 338 -24.14 -8.66 -12.55
C ALA A 338 -23.99 -7.39 -13.42
N ASP A 339 -24.38 -6.25 -12.85
CA ASP A 339 -24.46 -4.96 -13.54
C ASP A 339 -23.37 -3.97 -13.11
N ALA A 340 -22.45 -4.38 -12.23
CA ALA A 340 -21.36 -3.54 -11.76
C ALA A 340 -20.11 -3.74 -12.62
N LEU A 341 -19.32 -2.67 -12.79
CA LEU A 341 -18.01 -2.77 -13.46
C LEU A 341 -17.04 -3.74 -12.78
N VAL A 342 -17.17 -3.89 -11.46
CA VAL A 342 -16.49 -4.92 -10.69
C VAL A 342 -17.51 -5.45 -9.69
N ASP A 343 -18.02 -6.62 -9.97
CA ASP A 343 -19.03 -7.28 -9.15
C ASP A 343 -18.46 -7.75 -7.83
N ARG A 344 -19.27 -7.62 -6.78
CA ARG A 344 -18.91 -8.04 -5.42
C ARG A 344 -19.67 -9.32 -5.08
N PHE A 345 -18.99 -10.45 -5.22
CA PHE A 345 -19.52 -11.74 -4.84
C PHE A 345 -19.10 -12.10 -3.42
N THR A 346 -20.05 -12.08 -2.48
CA THR A 346 -19.78 -12.34 -1.06
C THR A 346 -20.31 -13.71 -0.66
N LEU A 347 -19.48 -14.51 -0.02
CA LEU A 347 -19.84 -15.81 0.56
C LEU A 347 -19.76 -15.74 2.07
N CYS A 348 -20.74 -16.31 2.75
CA CYS A 348 -20.74 -16.39 4.20
C CYS A 348 -20.78 -17.84 4.70
N ALA A 349 -20.14 -18.09 5.83
CA ALA A 349 -20.25 -19.32 6.61
C ALA A 349 -20.29 -18.99 8.10
N ASP A 350 -21.10 -19.74 8.85
CA ASP A 350 -21.40 -19.41 10.25
C ASP A 350 -20.45 -20.08 11.25
N THR A 351 -19.74 -21.13 10.83
CA THR A 351 -18.87 -21.93 11.70
C THR A 351 -17.43 -21.47 11.59
N ALA A 352 -16.89 -20.91 12.67
CA ALA A 352 -15.48 -20.61 12.79
C ALA A 352 -14.69 -21.86 13.23
N THR A 353 -13.59 -22.13 12.55
CA THR A 353 -12.65 -23.20 12.90
C THR A 353 -11.33 -22.56 13.35
N PRO A 354 -10.76 -22.95 14.51
CA PRO A 354 -9.45 -22.49 14.92
C PRO A 354 -8.39 -22.84 13.87
N LEU A 355 -7.46 -21.92 13.60
CA LEU A 355 -6.37 -22.13 12.65
C LEU A 355 -5.58 -23.41 12.94
N THR A 356 -5.30 -23.65 14.22
CA THR A 356 -4.52 -24.80 14.71
C THR A 356 -5.21 -26.14 14.49
N ALA A 357 -6.50 -26.16 14.16
CA ALA A 357 -7.23 -27.38 13.80
C ALA A 357 -7.06 -27.75 12.32
N LEU A 358 -6.54 -26.83 11.48
CA LEU A 358 -6.44 -27.03 10.03
C LEU A 358 -5.36 -28.04 9.64
N ALA A 359 -4.26 -28.09 10.40
CA ALA A 359 -3.17 -29.02 10.15
C ALA A 359 -2.38 -29.28 11.43
N THR A 360 -1.81 -30.49 11.52
CA THR A 360 -0.84 -30.83 12.55
C THR A 360 0.57 -30.78 11.99
N PRO A 361 1.58 -30.45 12.82
CA PRO A 361 2.97 -30.46 12.39
C PRO A 361 3.43 -31.84 11.89
N PRO A 362 4.37 -31.90 10.95
CA PRO A 362 4.83 -33.15 10.33
C PRO A 362 5.76 -33.98 11.23
N ILE A 363 6.30 -33.39 12.31
CA ILE A 363 7.17 -34.04 13.29
C ILE A 363 6.74 -33.69 14.72
N ALA A 364 7.17 -34.48 15.69
CA ALA A 364 6.74 -34.34 17.09
C ALA A 364 7.17 -32.99 17.72
N GLU A 365 8.31 -32.46 17.29
CA GLU A 365 8.90 -31.20 17.75
C GLU A 365 8.18 -29.96 17.22
N GLY A 366 7.31 -30.11 16.21
CA GLY A 366 6.54 -29.02 15.61
C GLY A 366 6.84 -28.80 14.13
N TRP A 367 6.67 -27.57 13.66
CA TRP A 367 6.88 -27.19 12.27
C TRP A 367 8.37 -26.93 12.01
N PRO A 368 9.00 -27.61 11.02
CA PRO A 368 10.39 -27.36 10.67
C PRO A 368 10.62 -25.91 10.22
N ILE A 369 11.73 -25.31 10.64
CA ILE A 369 12.10 -23.93 10.31
C ILE A 369 13.25 -23.94 9.29
N GLY A 370 12.92 -23.77 8.02
CA GLY A 370 13.91 -23.64 6.94
C GLY A 370 14.94 -24.77 6.94
N GLY A 371 16.22 -24.41 6.79
CA GLY A 371 17.37 -25.30 6.92
C GLY A 371 18.02 -25.30 8.31
N THR A 372 17.37 -24.74 9.34
CA THR A 372 17.98 -24.54 10.67
C THR A 372 18.20 -25.84 11.45
N GLY A 373 17.49 -26.92 11.07
CA GLY A 373 17.45 -28.17 11.82
C GLY A 373 16.58 -28.14 13.08
N ALA A 374 15.90 -27.02 13.36
CA ALA A 374 15.00 -26.85 14.49
C ALA A 374 13.53 -26.77 14.02
N ALA A 375 12.62 -26.90 14.99
CA ALA A 375 11.19 -26.83 14.79
C ALA A 375 10.49 -26.03 15.90
N VAL A 376 9.27 -25.59 15.63
CA VAL A 376 8.44 -24.85 16.59
C VAL A 376 7.00 -25.37 16.64
N ALA A 377 6.45 -25.54 17.83
CA ALA A 377 5.08 -26.02 18.06
C ALA A 377 4.03 -24.90 17.97
N ALA A 378 4.18 -23.99 17.00
CA ALA A 378 3.21 -22.93 16.70
C ALA A 378 3.29 -22.52 15.23
N ASP A 379 2.18 -22.04 14.68
CA ASP A 379 2.18 -21.38 13.37
C ASP A 379 2.76 -19.98 13.54
N LEU A 380 3.81 -19.64 12.79
CA LEU A 380 4.43 -18.33 12.80
C LEU A 380 4.30 -17.69 11.42
N PHE A 381 3.94 -16.41 11.39
CA PHE A 381 3.80 -15.64 10.15
C PHE A 381 4.45 -14.27 10.33
N ALA A 382 5.29 -13.86 9.40
CA ALA A 382 5.91 -12.53 9.39
C ALA A 382 5.74 -11.88 8.02
N ARG A 383 5.27 -10.63 8.02
CA ARG A 383 5.07 -9.84 6.79
C ARG A 383 5.66 -8.45 6.95
N SER A 384 6.37 -8.00 5.94
CA SER A 384 7.10 -6.74 5.90
C SER A 384 6.74 -5.98 4.63
N ALA A 385 6.63 -4.65 4.75
CA ALA A 385 6.54 -3.76 3.61
C ALA A 385 7.27 -2.44 3.86
N GLY A 386 8.15 -2.10 2.92
CA GLY A 386 8.74 -0.75 2.81
C GLY A 386 7.70 0.33 2.55
N SER A 387 8.12 1.59 2.67
CA SER A 387 7.24 2.77 2.57
C SER A 387 6.34 2.78 1.32
N ASP A 388 6.96 2.49 0.17
CA ASP A 388 6.35 2.59 -1.16
C ASP A 388 5.44 1.39 -1.48
N VAL A 389 5.63 0.26 -0.78
CA VAL A 389 4.88 -0.98 -0.99
C VAL A 389 3.68 -1.09 -0.04
N GLY A 390 3.83 -0.69 1.22
CA GLY A 390 2.80 -0.97 2.22
C GLY A 390 2.99 -0.24 3.54
N ASN A 391 4.23 0.05 3.92
CA ASN A 391 4.58 0.69 5.18
C ASN A 391 3.95 -0.03 6.39
N PHE A 392 4.24 -1.32 6.55
CA PHE A 392 3.77 -2.10 7.69
C PHE A 392 4.77 -3.21 8.04
N ALA A 393 4.71 -3.68 9.27
CA ALA A 393 5.25 -4.96 9.69
C ALA A 393 4.19 -5.71 10.51
N GLN A 394 4.13 -7.01 10.35
CA GLN A 394 3.23 -7.91 11.08
C GLN A 394 4.00 -9.16 11.48
N ILE A 395 3.83 -9.56 12.75
CA ILE A 395 4.34 -10.83 13.27
C ILE A 395 3.21 -11.48 14.03
N LEU A 396 2.81 -12.66 13.60
CA LEU A 396 1.68 -13.39 14.13
C LEU A 396 2.13 -14.75 14.67
N ARG A 397 1.49 -15.18 15.77
CA ARG A 397 1.57 -16.53 16.32
C ARG A 397 0.16 -17.11 16.31
N ASN A 398 -0.03 -18.25 15.65
CA ASN A 398 -1.35 -18.88 15.47
C ASN A 398 -2.40 -17.87 14.95
N GLY A 399 -2.00 -17.01 14.02
CA GLY A 399 -2.85 -15.97 13.44
C GLY A 399 -3.08 -14.71 14.30
N GLU A 400 -2.58 -14.65 15.53
CA GLU A 400 -2.73 -13.49 16.43
C GLU A 400 -1.46 -12.61 16.44
N PRO A 401 -1.59 -11.26 16.37
CA PRO A 401 -0.45 -10.37 16.45
C PRO A 401 0.20 -10.38 17.83
N VAL A 402 1.53 -10.52 17.87
CA VAL A 402 2.29 -10.62 19.14
C VAL A 402 2.86 -9.29 19.63
N MET A 403 2.89 -8.26 18.79
CA MET A 403 3.42 -6.94 19.13
C MET A 403 2.81 -5.82 18.27
N PRO A 404 2.73 -4.58 18.79
CA PRO A 404 2.64 -3.41 17.92
C PRO A 404 3.95 -3.24 17.14
N THR A 405 3.88 -2.61 15.97
CA THR A 405 5.05 -2.40 15.11
C THR A 405 5.28 -0.93 14.80
N ALA A 406 6.53 -0.58 14.53
CA ALA A 406 6.97 0.75 14.10
C ALA A 406 8.13 0.63 13.11
N ARG A 407 8.59 1.77 12.56
CA ARG A 407 9.72 1.82 11.61
C ARG A 407 10.94 1.07 12.13
N GLY A 408 11.63 0.37 11.22
CA GLY A 408 12.84 -0.42 11.50
C GLY A 408 12.54 -1.92 11.61
N TYR A 409 13.45 -2.65 12.26
CA TYR A 409 13.27 -4.08 12.56
C TYR A 409 12.32 -4.27 13.74
N ASN A 410 11.29 -5.08 13.55
CA ASN A 410 10.41 -5.55 14.62
C ASN A 410 10.68 -7.04 14.80
N LEU A 411 11.01 -7.49 16.01
CA LEU A 411 11.41 -8.86 16.31
C LEU A 411 10.57 -9.44 17.45
N ALA A 412 10.17 -10.70 17.32
CA ALA A 412 9.54 -11.49 18.37
C ALA A 412 10.28 -12.83 18.54
N ALA A 413 10.67 -13.13 19.77
CA ALA A 413 11.33 -14.38 20.14
C ALA A 413 10.36 -15.33 20.83
N PHE A 414 10.49 -16.61 20.51
CA PHE A 414 9.69 -17.71 21.04
C PHE A 414 10.59 -18.84 21.53
N ASP A 415 10.09 -19.65 22.46
CA ASP A 415 10.68 -20.95 22.74
C ASP A 415 10.25 -21.99 21.68
N PRO A 416 10.85 -23.20 21.66
CA PRO A 416 10.45 -24.26 20.73
C PRO A 416 8.99 -24.72 20.89
N ALA A 417 8.38 -24.52 22.05
CA ALA A 417 6.95 -24.79 22.25
C ALA A 417 6.05 -23.67 21.68
N GLY A 418 6.66 -22.64 21.08
CA GLY A 418 5.99 -21.48 20.50
C GLY A 418 5.56 -20.43 21.52
N ALA A 419 5.94 -20.54 22.80
CA ALA A 419 5.61 -19.53 23.80
C ALA A 419 6.44 -18.26 23.58
N LEU A 420 5.79 -17.09 23.66
CA LEU A 420 6.46 -15.80 23.47
C LEU A 420 7.42 -15.52 24.63
N LEU A 421 8.70 -15.28 24.30
CA LEU A 421 9.76 -14.95 25.25
C LEU A 421 9.98 -13.44 25.37
N ALA A 422 10.07 -12.75 24.24
CA ALA A 422 10.35 -11.32 24.20
C ALA A 422 9.93 -10.70 22.86
N THR A 423 9.69 -9.39 22.85
CA THR A 423 9.48 -8.59 21.63
C THR A 423 10.29 -7.31 21.71
N ALA A 424 10.74 -6.79 20.58
CA ALA A 424 11.45 -5.51 20.51
C ALA A 424 11.36 -4.87 19.11
N THR A 425 11.42 -3.55 19.06
CA THR A 425 11.50 -2.76 17.83
C THR A 425 12.78 -1.92 17.84
N PHE A 426 13.48 -1.90 16.71
CA PHE A 426 14.77 -1.22 16.52
C PHE A 426 14.68 -0.32 15.30
N ASP A 427 14.66 0.99 15.51
CA ASP A 427 14.68 1.98 14.43
C ASP A 427 16.09 2.15 13.85
N THR A 428 16.54 1.13 13.12
CA THR A 428 17.83 1.10 12.40
C THR A 428 17.85 2.00 11.17
N HIS A 429 16.89 2.93 11.04
CA HIS A 429 16.92 4.00 10.05
C HIS A 429 17.47 5.32 10.62
N LEU A 430 16.88 5.80 11.73
CA LEU A 430 17.23 7.11 12.32
C LEU A 430 18.03 7.04 13.62
N THR A 431 18.12 5.88 14.26
CA THR A 431 18.72 5.76 15.60
C THR A 431 20.03 4.99 15.54
N ALA A 432 21.16 5.71 15.65
CA ALA A 432 22.50 5.13 15.55
C ALA A 432 22.82 4.04 16.59
N THR A 433 22.15 4.06 17.75
CA THR A 433 22.34 3.04 18.80
C THR A 433 21.43 1.82 18.64
N SER A 434 20.48 1.83 17.70
CA SER A 434 19.51 0.74 17.54
C SER A 434 20.17 -0.56 17.05
N GLY A 435 21.24 -0.48 16.27
CA GLY A 435 21.99 -1.68 15.85
C GLY A 435 22.63 -2.42 17.02
N ALA A 436 23.39 -1.70 17.84
CA ALA A 436 23.94 -2.24 19.10
C ALA A 436 22.86 -2.78 20.06
N ALA A 437 21.71 -2.10 20.17
CA ALA A 437 20.59 -2.58 20.98
C ALA A 437 19.97 -3.88 20.44
N LEU A 438 19.83 -4.00 19.12
CA LEU A 438 19.39 -5.23 18.45
C LEU A 438 20.35 -6.38 18.76
N ALA A 439 21.66 -6.14 18.60
CA ALA A 439 22.68 -7.14 18.87
C ALA A 439 22.66 -7.62 20.34
N ALA A 440 22.53 -6.69 21.29
CA ALA A 440 22.42 -7.02 22.72
C ALA A 440 21.13 -7.83 23.02
N TRP A 441 20.01 -7.47 22.40
CA TRP A 441 18.75 -8.20 22.55
C TRP A 441 18.87 -9.64 22.05
N VAL A 442 19.41 -9.84 20.84
CA VAL A 442 19.66 -11.18 20.30
C VAL A 442 20.62 -11.96 21.19
N ALA A 443 21.71 -11.35 21.67
CA ALA A 443 22.69 -11.98 22.54
C ALA A 443 22.09 -12.45 23.88
N ALA A 444 21.09 -11.75 24.41
CA ALA A 444 20.41 -12.10 25.66
C ALA A 444 19.43 -13.27 25.55
N LEU A 445 18.98 -13.64 24.35
CA LEU A 445 18.02 -14.75 24.16
C LEU A 445 18.65 -16.12 24.55
N PRO A 446 17.85 -17.10 25.00
CA PRO A 446 18.32 -18.48 25.11
C PRO A 446 18.81 -19.05 23.76
N ALA A 447 19.79 -19.95 23.79
CA ALA A 447 20.17 -20.70 22.59
C ALA A 447 18.99 -21.56 22.12
N GLY A 448 18.77 -21.64 20.80
CA GLY A 448 17.62 -22.35 20.22
C GLY A 448 16.30 -21.57 20.26
N SER A 449 16.28 -20.33 20.76
CA SER A 449 15.11 -19.45 20.62
C SER A 449 14.78 -19.21 19.14
N VAL A 450 13.50 -19.33 18.80
CA VAL A 450 12.97 -19.04 17.47
C VAL A 450 12.69 -17.54 17.39
N VAL A 451 13.11 -16.87 16.32
CA VAL A 451 12.90 -15.43 16.15
C VAL A 451 12.22 -15.16 14.81
N ALA A 452 11.05 -14.54 14.87
CA ALA A 452 10.38 -13.96 13.71
C ALA A 452 10.71 -12.48 13.63
N GLY A 453 10.99 -11.98 12.44
CA GLY A 453 11.34 -10.58 12.21
C GLY A 453 10.69 -10.01 10.95
N ALA A 454 10.32 -8.73 11.02
CA ALA A 454 9.76 -7.99 9.89
C ALA A 454 10.17 -6.51 9.94
N VAL A 455 10.53 -5.96 8.78
CA VAL A 455 10.83 -4.53 8.61
C VAL A 455 9.57 -3.73 8.28
N MET A 456 9.43 -2.55 8.88
CA MET A 456 8.45 -1.54 8.49
C MET A 456 9.18 -0.29 7.99
N ASP A 457 8.72 0.27 6.86
CA ASP A 457 9.25 1.50 6.26
C ASP A 457 10.70 1.38 5.75
N GLU A 458 11.68 1.44 6.65
CA GLU A 458 13.12 1.54 6.37
C GLU A 458 13.92 0.98 7.57
N ALA A 459 14.97 0.20 7.32
CA ALA A 459 15.80 -0.41 8.35
C ALA A 459 17.30 -0.49 8.00
N SER A 460 17.73 0.10 6.88
CA SER A 460 19.07 -0.08 6.32
C SER A 460 20.06 1.02 6.71
N ASN A 461 19.60 2.25 6.91
CA ASN A 461 20.46 3.44 6.90
C ASN A 461 21.43 3.51 8.10
N ALA A 462 20.98 3.12 9.29
CA ALA A 462 21.78 3.07 10.51
C ALA A 462 22.02 1.62 10.97
N LEU A 463 21.90 0.64 10.07
CA LEU A 463 22.20 -0.76 10.36
C LEU A 463 23.71 -0.97 10.42
N ASP A 464 24.22 -1.42 11.57
CA ASP A 464 25.65 -1.61 11.82
C ASP A 464 26.09 -3.08 11.69
N ASP A 465 27.40 -3.33 11.67
CA ASP A 465 27.98 -4.68 11.57
C ASP A 465 27.52 -5.59 12.72
N GLY A 466 27.34 -5.05 13.92
CA GLY A 466 26.91 -5.81 15.09
C GLY A 466 25.50 -6.35 14.92
N ALA A 467 24.58 -5.52 14.40
CA ALA A 467 23.22 -5.92 14.09
C ALA A 467 23.17 -6.95 12.96
N VAL A 468 23.98 -6.77 11.90
CA VAL A 468 24.08 -7.76 10.81
C VAL A 468 24.58 -9.10 11.33
N GLN A 469 25.63 -9.12 12.16
CA GLN A 469 26.13 -10.35 12.79
C GLN A 469 25.09 -10.98 13.73
N ALA A 470 24.33 -10.18 14.47
CA ALA A 470 23.26 -10.67 15.32
C ALA A 470 22.12 -11.33 14.53
N LEU A 471 21.70 -10.72 13.40
CA LEU A 471 20.73 -11.33 12.48
C LEU A 471 21.31 -12.62 11.86
N ALA A 472 22.58 -12.62 11.47
CA ALA A 472 23.26 -13.80 10.96
C ALA A 472 23.30 -14.95 11.98
N ALA A 473 23.43 -14.65 13.26
CA ALA A 473 23.35 -15.63 14.35
C ALA A 473 21.93 -16.21 14.55
N LEU A 474 20.91 -15.66 13.89
CA LEU A 474 19.56 -16.24 13.81
C LEU A 474 19.38 -17.10 12.54
N GLY A 475 20.41 -17.23 11.70
CA GLY A 475 20.37 -17.91 10.43
C GLY A 475 19.94 -17.05 9.24
N VAL A 476 19.76 -15.74 9.41
CA VAL A 476 19.43 -14.79 8.33
C VAL A 476 20.67 -14.53 7.47
N ALA A 477 20.58 -14.63 6.14
CA ALA A 477 21.67 -14.27 5.23
C ALA A 477 21.58 -12.83 4.72
N THR A 478 20.39 -12.23 4.71
CA THR A 478 20.19 -10.90 4.15
C THR A 478 20.88 -9.80 4.96
N ASP A 479 21.73 -9.04 4.28
CA ASP A 479 22.23 -7.73 4.73
C ASP A 479 21.44 -6.62 4.03
N LEU A 480 20.76 -5.80 4.83
CA LEU A 480 19.97 -4.67 4.33
C LEU A 480 20.77 -3.40 4.09
N ARG A 481 22.04 -3.30 4.48
CA ARG A 481 22.81 -2.07 4.25
C ARG A 481 22.87 -1.73 2.76
N GLY A 482 22.58 -0.47 2.44
CA GLY A 482 22.45 -0.01 1.05
C GLY A 482 21.14 -0.39 0.35
N ARG A 483 20.22 -1.07 1.04
CA ARG A 483 18.91 -1.49 0.52
C ARG A 483 17.79 -0.64 1.11
N PHE A 484 17.79 0.64 0.75
CA PHE A 484 16.84 1.62 1.28
C PHE A 484 15.38 1.20 1.03
N ARG A 485 14.58 1.11 2.11
CA ARG A 485 13.15 0.75 2.10
C ARG A 485 12.80 -0.63 1.54
N TRP A 486 13.75 -1.55 1.50
CA TRP A 486 13.42 -2.92 1.14
C TRP A 486 12.55 -3.59 2.21
N SER A 487 11.55 -4.34 1.77
CA SER A 487 10.78 -5.24 2.62
C SER A 487 11.62 -6.46 2.96
N HIS A 488 11.69 -6.83 4.23
CA HIS A 488 12.43 -8.00 4.71
C HIS A 488 11.67 -8.67 5.85
N ALA A 489 11.34 -9.94 5.68
CA ALA A 489 10.71 -10.77 6.69
C ALA A 489 11.47 -12.10 6.82
N PHE A 490 11.61 -12.60 8.04
CA PHE A 490 12.32 -13.85 8.31
C PHE A 490 11.77 -14.59 9.53
N ILE A 491 11.99 -15.91 9.57
CA ILE A 491 11.82 -16.77 10.74
C ILE A 491 13.09 -17.63 10.85
N GLY A 492 13.86 -17.40 11.92
CA GLY A 492 15.15 -18.02 12.16
C GLY A 492 15.28 -18.56 13.58
N VAL A 493 16.45 -19.12 13.90
CA VAL A 493 16.73 -19.73 15.21
C VAL A 493 18.09 -19.28 15.71
N LYS A 494 18.15 -18.85 16.98
CA LYS A 494 19.40 -18.42 17.59
C LYS A 494 20.40 -19.57 17.67
N GLY A 495 21.55 -19.37 17.02
CA GLY A 495 22.63 -20.35 16.87
C GLY A 495 22.60 -21.10 15.54
N ALA A 496 21.61 -20.85 14.68
CA ALA A 496 21.54 -21.49 13.37
C ALA A 496 22.56 -20.88 12.39
N PRO A 497 23.11 -21.66 11.44
CA PRO A 497 24.04 -21.15 10.43
C PRO A 497 23.40 -20.06 9.56
N PRO A 498 24.13 -18.98 9.17
CA PRO A 498 23.60 -17.98 8.24
C PRO A 498 23.08 -18.62 6.94
N GLY A 499 21.94 -18.15 6.44
CA GLY A 499 21.24 -18.71 5.28
C GLY A 499 20.39 -19.95 5.54
N SER A 500 20.26 -20.37 6.81
CA SER A 500 19.39 -21.50 7.18
C SER A 500 17.98 -21.07 7.61
N ALA A 501 17.77 -19.78 7.92
CA ALA A 501 16.44 -19.24 8.21
C ALA A 501 15.54 -19.26 6.97
N ILE A 502 14.22 -19.21 7.19
CA ILE A 502 13.29 -18.84 6.11
C ILE A 502 13.29 -17.32 6.04
N GLU A 503 13.64 -16.75 4.89
CA GLU A 503 13.64 -15.31 4.69
C GLU A 503 13.13 -14.94 3.30
N GLN A 504 12.50 -13.77 3.20
CA GLN A 504 12.15 -13.14 1.94
C GLN A 504 12.58 -11.67 1.96
N LEU A 505 13.10 -11.22 0.82
CA LEU A 505 13.55 -9.86 0.59
C LEU A 505 12.90 -9.35 -0.71
N SER A 506 12.32 -8.15 -0.70
CA SER A 506 11.73 -7.55 -1.89
C SER A 506 11.66 -6.02 -1.79
N LEU A 507 11.99 -5.33 -2.88
CA LEU A 507 11.79 -3.87 -2.95
C LEU A 507 10.40 -3.49 -3.46
N LEU A 508 9.87 -4.25 -4.42
CA LEU A 508 8.66 -3.88 -5.16
C LEU A 508 7.39 -4.52 -4.61
N GLN A 509 7.52 -5.49 -3.70
CA GLN A 509 6.42 -6.27 -3.15
C GLN A 509 6.63 -6.48 -1.64
N PRO A 510 5.57 -6.81 -0.89
CA PRO A 510 5.74 -7.23 0.50
C PRO A 510 6.62 -8.49 0.58
N ALA A 511 7.43 -8.57 1.63
CA ALA A 511 8.13 -9.80 1.99
C ALA A 511 7.29 -10.55 3.03
N THR A 512 7.00 -11.83 2.78
CA THR A 512 6.14 -12.65 3.64
C THR A 512 6.77 -14.03 3.84
N VAL A 513 6.91 -14.46 5.09
CA VAL A 513 7.37 -15.81 5.44
C VAL A 513 6.41 -16.43 6.45
N ALA A 514 6.29 -17.76 6.39
CA ALA A 514 5.48 -18.51 7.33
C ALA A 514 6.15 -19.85 7.67
N VAL A 515 5.93 -20.30 8.90
CA VAL A 515 6.22 -21.65 9.39
C VAL A 515 4.90 -22.24 9.88
N GLY A 516 4.52 -23.40 9.35
CA GLY A 516 3.22 -24.01 9.61
C GLY A 516 2.11 -23.51 8.69
N VAL A 517 0.91 -23.32 9.23
CA VAL A 517 -0.24 -22.89 8.44
C VAL A 517 -0.13 -21.40 8.08
N ALA A 518 -0.10 -21.09 6.78
CA ALA A 518 0.18 -19.75 6.26
C ALA A 518 -1.09 -18.86 6.17
N VAL A 519 -1.82 -18.72 7.27
CA VAL A 519 -3.03 -17.89 7.37
C VAL A 519 -2.84 -16.84 8.45
N ASP A 520 -3.16 -15.59 8.12
CA ASP A 520 -2.96 -14.40 8.95
C ASP A 520 -4.17 -14.07 9.85
N ALA A 521 -4.84 -15.11 10.36
CA ALA A 521 -5.96 -14.98 11.28
C ALA A 521 -6.09 -16.20 12.20
N PRO A 522 -6.57 -16.03 13.44
CA PRO A 522 -6.70 -17.13 14.42
C PRO A 522 -7.78 -18.15 14.07
N THR A 523 -8.73 -17.75 13.22
CA THR A 523 -9.86 -18.56 12.81
C THR A 523 -10.09 -18.45 11.31
N ILE A 524 -10.60 -19.54 10.75
CA ILE A 524 -11.01 -19.66 9.35
C ILE A 524 -12.46 -20.11 9.27
N TYR A 525 -13.12 -19.81 8.17
CA TYR A 525 -14.54 -20.13 7.97
C TYR A 525 -14.74 -21.12 6.83
N LEU A 526 -14.28 -20.80 5.63
CA LEU A 526 -14.35 -21.66 4.45
C LEU A 526 -13.07 -21.56 3.62
N GLY A 527 -12.79 -22.56 2.80
CA GLY A 527 -11.68 -22.54 1.84
C GLY A 527 -12.19 -22.59 0.41
N ILE A 528 -11.56 -21.85 -0.50
CA ILE A 528 -11.80 -21.95 -1.94
C ILE A 528 -10.48 -22.19 -2.66
N ARG A 529 -10.47 -23.19 -3.53
CA ARG A 529 -9.37 -23.46 -4.44
C ARG A 529 -9.53 -22.66 -5.72
N LYS A 530 -10.73 -22.74 -6.28
CA LYS A 530 -11.01 -22.34 -7.65
C LYS A 530 -12.42 -21.79 -7.79
N VAL A 531 -12.58 -20.83 -8.71
CA VAL A 531 -13.87 -20.29 -9.13
C VAL A 531 -13.95 -20.37 -10.65
N ASP A 532 -14.97 -21.04 -11.15
CA ASP A 532 -15.27 -21.14 -12.58
C ASP A 532 -16.54 -20.34 -12.87
N TYR A 533 -16.54 -19.61 -13.98
CA TYR A 533 -17.71 -18.93 -14.52
C TYR A 533 -18.13 -19.59 -15.83
N GLN A 534 -19.44 -19.71 -16.02
CA GLN A 534 -20.06 -20.16 -17.25
C GLN A 534 -21.28 -19.30 -17.56
N MET A 535 -21.31 -18.69 -18.75
CA MET A 535 -22.49 -18.03 -19.30
C MET A 535 -23.57 -19.06 -19.58
N THR A 536 -24.82 -18.74 -19.22
CA THR A 536 -25.99 -19.60 -19.43
C THR A 536 -26.99 -18.92 -20.36
N ASP A 537 -27.74 -19.71 -21.12
CA ASP A 537 -28.76 -19.26 -22.06
C ASP A 537 -30.00 -18.65 -21.38
#